data_AF-A0A2X2IVV1-F1
#
_entry.id   AF-A0A2X2IVV1-F1
#
_cell.length_a   1.000
_cell.length_b   1.000
_cell.length_c   1.000
_cell.angle_alpha   90.00
_cell.angle_beta   90.00
_cell.angle_gamma   90.00
#
_symmetry.space_group_name_H-M   'P 1'
#
loop_
_entity.id
_entity.type
_entity.pdbx_description
1 polymer ?
#
loop_
_entity_poly.entity_id
_entity_poly.type
_entity_poly.pdbx_seq_one_letter_code
_entity_poly.pdbx_strand_id
1 'polypeptide(L)'
;MATIELDPDFNKNNRSVHITGEVYFDVHKQYTGGKKIPFSVHSALQTIEVLGTKFNVNTSGNSEENVLLTEGSIRLTHNRYGTQVFIKPGQTGFLGKR
;
A
#
# COMPACT_ATOMS: atom_id res chain seq x y z
N MET A 1 5.66 -16.46 -6.59
CA MET A 1 6.08 -15.39 -7.53
C MET A 1 5.34 -14.13 -7.13
N ALA A 2 5.95 -12.96 -7.26
CA ALA A 2 5.25 -11.70 -7.01
C ALA A 2 4.42 -11.31 -8.25
N THR A 3 3.24 -10.73 -8.02
CA THR A 3 2.40 -10.17 -9.08
C THR A 3 2.04 -8.72 -8.76
N ILE A 4 1.87 -7.93 -9.82
CA ILE A 4 1.30 -6.59 -9.75
C ILE A 4 0.30 -6.43 -10.88
N GLU A 5 -0.93 -6.06 -10.54
CA GLU A 5 -2.02 -5.81 -11.47
C GLU A 5 -2.46 -4.36 -11.32
N LEU A 6 -2.53 -3.63 -12.44
CA LEU A 6 -3.00 -2.25 -12.44
C LEU A 6 -4.52 -2.23 -12.53
N ASP A 7 -5.17 -1.31 -11.83
CA ASP A 7 -6.58 -1.04 -12.04
C ASP A 7 -6.85 -0.61 -13.50
N PRO A 8 -7.98 -1.00 -14.12
CA PRO A 8 -8.32 -0.64 -15.51
C PRO A 8 -8.33 0.88 -15.78
N ASP A 9 -8.56 1.69 -14.75
CA ASP A 9 -8.56 3.15 -14.81
C ASP A 9 -7.32 3.78 -14.14
N PHE A 10 -6.25 3.00 -13.98
CA PHE A 10 -4.97 3.50 -13.49
C PHE A 10 -4.51 4.74 -14.30
N ASN A 11 -4.14 5.79 -13.58
CA ASN A 11 -3.79 7.12 -14.08
C ASN A 11 -4.90 7.91 -14.80
N LYS A 12 -6.13 7.40 -14.92
CA LYS A 12 -7.28 8.20 -15.39
C LYS A 12 -7.95 8.91 -14.23
N ASN A 13 -8.38 8.16 -13.23
CA ASN A 13 -9.07 8.66 -12.04
C ASN A 13 -8.49 8.14 -10.72
N ASN A 14 -7.65 7.10 -10.78
CA ASN A 14 -7.05 6.46 -9.62
C ASN A 14 -5.59 6.08 -9.88
N ARG A 15 -4.89 5.68 -8.82
CA ARG A 15 -3.56 5.05 -8.91
C ARG A 15 -3.57 3.81 -8.01
N SER A 16 -4.41 2.85 -8.36
CA SER A 16 -4.61 1.63 -7.57
C SER A 16 -3.92 0.44 -8.23
N VAL A 17 -3.26 -0.38 -7.42
CA VAL A 17 -2.66 -1.64 -7.84
C VAL A 17 -3.03 -2.76 -6.89
N HIS A 18 -3.16 -3.97 -7.41
CA HIS A 18 -3.31 -5.19 -6.64
C HIS A 18 -2.01 -5.98 -6.68
N ILE A 19 -1.58 -6.54 -5.55
CA ILE A 19 -0.33 -7.28 -5.47
C ILE A 19 -0.47 -8.64 -4.80
N THR A 20 0.44 -9.54 -5.15
CA THR A 20 0.80 -10.71 -4.34
C THR A 20 2.32 -10.84 -4.27
N GLY A 21 2.82 -11.52 -3.24
CA GLY A 21 4.25 -11.67 -2.99
C GLY A 21 4.89 -10.46 -2.30
N GLU A 22 6.20 -10.27 -2.51
CA GLU A 22 6.97 -9.16 -1.98
C GLU A 22 7.28 -8.13 -3.06
N VAL A 23 6.97 -6.86 -2.79
CA VAL A 23 7.07 -5.76 -3.75
C VAL A 23 7.59 -4.50 -3.04
N TYR A 24 8.62 -3.89 -3.63
CA TYR A 24 9.10 -2.57 -3.24
C TYR A 24 8.46 -1.48 -4.09
N PHE A 25 8.05 -0.40 -3.44
CA PHE A 25 7.44 0.76 -4.09
C PHE A 25 8.26 2.03 -3.84
N ASP A 26 8.55 2.76 -4.93
CA ASP A 26 8.99 4.16 -4.89
C ASP A 26 7.90 5.03 -5.56
N VAL A 27 7.00 5.56 -4.74
CA VAL A 27 5.83 6.28 -5.22
C VAL A 27 6.15 7.77 -5.31
N HIS A 28 6.13 8.31 -6.53
CA HIS A 28 6.21 9.75 -6.74
C HIS A 28 4.88 10.46 -6.44
N LYS A 29 4.99 11.69 -5.93
CA LYS A 29 3.86 12.60 -5.72
C LYS A 29 3.22 12.96 -7.05
N GLN A 30 1.90 12.91 -7.13
CA GLN A 30 1.14 13.29 -8.33
C GLN A 30 0.00 14.22 -7.94
N TYR A 31 -0.34 15.15 -8.84
CA TYR A 31 -1.35 16.17 -8.60
C TYR A 31 -2.31 16.28 -9.79
N THR A 32 -3.59 16.53 -9.51
CA THR A 32 -4.60 16.94 -10.50
C THR A 32 -5.35 18.16 -9.95
N GLY A 33 -5.47 19.23 -10.74
CA GLY A 33 -6.13 20.47 -10.29
C GLY A 33 -5.58 21.03 -8.96
N GLY A 34 -4.28 20.87 -8.70
CA GLY A 34 -3.63 21.31 -7.44
C GLY A 34 -3.83 20.38 -6.23
N LYS A 35 -4.58 19.28 -6.36
CA LYS A 35 -4.80 18.29 -5.28
C LYS A 35 -3.91 17.07 -5.48
N LYS A 36 -3.36 16.54 -4.39
CA LYS A 36 -2.58 15.29 -4.41
C LYS A 36 -3.49 14.10 -4.76
N ILE A 37 -2.99 13.22 -5.61
CA ILE A 37 -3.66 11.97 -5.97
C ILE A 37 -3.00 10.83 -5.19
N PRO A 38 -3.73 10.15 -4.29
CA PRO A 38 -3.22 8.98 -3.58
C PRO A 38 -2.83 7.85 -4.53
N PHE A 39 -1.88 7.04 -4.08
CA PHE A 39 -1.56 5.74 -4.63
C PHE A 39 -2.01 4.68 -3.62
N SER A 40 -2.73 3.67 -4.10
CA SER A 40 -3.33 2.63 -3.28
C SER A 40 -2.77 1.27 -3.67
N VAL A 41 -2.25 0.52 -2.70
CA VAL A 41 -1.84 -0.88 -2.88
C VAL A 41 -2.84 -1.76 -2.16
N HIS A 42 -3.43 -2.68 -2.90
CA HIS A 42 -4.39 -3.66 -2.39
C HIS A 42 -3.74 -5.04 -2.33
N SER A 43 -3.96 -5.71 -1.21
CA SER A 43 -3.54 -7.08 -0.95
C SER A 43 -4.66 -7.83 -0.24
N ALA A 44 -4.44 -9.07 0.20
CA ALA A 44 -5.52 -9.86 0.78
C ALA A 44 -5.99 -9.28 2.11
N LEU A 45 -5.07 -8.88 3.00
CA LEU A 45 -5.43 -8.43 4.35
C LEU A 45 -5.52 -6.92 4.49
N GLN A 46 -4.77 -6.18 3.67
CA GLN A 46 -4.62 -4.74 3.87
C GLN A 46 -4.74 -3.91 2.59
N THR A 47 -5.13 -2.66 2.81
CA THR A 47 -5.06 -1.58 1.84
C THR A 47 -4.09 -0.53 2.36
N ILE A 48 -3.08 -0.20 1.55
CA ILE A 48 -2.02 0.76 1.86
C ILE A 48 -2.24 2.00 1.00
N GLU A 49 -2.43 3.16 1.62
CA GLU A 49 -2.60 4.42 0.91
C GLU A 49 -1.46 5.39 1.21
N VAL A 50 -0.90 5.96 0.15
CA VAL A 50 0.28 6.83 0.21
C VAL A 50 0.15 8.02 -0.75
N LEU A 51 0.95 9.07 -0.52
CA LEU A 51 0.97 10.27 -1.39
C LEU A 51 2.32 10.48 -2.07
N GLY A 52 3.39 9.85 -1.57
CA GLY A 52 4.76 10.06 -2.00
C GLY A 52 5.69 9.40 -0.99
N THR A 53 5.92 8.10 -1.15
CA THR A 53 6.37 7.21 -0.08
C THR A 53 7.22 6.08 -0.66
N LYS A 54 8.30 5.72 0.04
CA LYS A 54 9.13 4.55 -0.25
C LYS A 54 8.90 3.49 0.82
N PHE A 55 8.47 2.30 0.39
CA PHE A 55 8.11 1.24 1.31
C PHE A 55 8.22 -0.13 0.65
N ASN A 56 8.39 -1.16 1.47
CA ASN A 56 8.32 -2.56 1.07
C ASN A 56 7.06 -3.18 1.65
N VAL A 57 6.37 -4.00 0.86
CA VAL A 57 5.22 -4.79 1.32
C VAL A 57 5.45 -6.25 0.99
N ASN A 58 5.21 -7.11 1.97
CA ASN A 58 5.32 -8.56 1.81
C ASN A 58 3.98 -9.21 2.16
N THR A 59 3.42 -9.91 1.18
CA THR A 59 2.14 -10.63 1.27
C THR A 59 2.33 -12.14 1.07
N SER A 60 3.57 -12.61 1.07
CA SER A 60 3.92 -14.02 0.86
C SER A 60 3.65 -14.89 2.09
N GLY A 61 3.37 -14.27 3.24
CA GLY A 61 3.09 -14.97 4.49
C GLY A 61 1.74 -15.70 4.44
N ASN A 62 1.69 -16.92 4.98
CA ASN A 62 0.46 -17.71 4.99
C ASN A 62 -0.64 -17.06 5.85
N SER A 63 -0.24 -16.50 6.99
CA SER A 63 -1.14 -15.95 8.02
C SER A 63 -0.93 -14.47 8.30
N GLU A 64 0.07 -13.83 7.68
CA GLU A 64 0.38 -12.43 7.94
C GLU A 64 0.88 -11.71 6.69
N GLU A 65 0.65 -10.40 6.66
CA GLU A 65 1.23 -9.47 5.71
C GLU A 65 1.91 -8.34 6.49
N ASN A 66 3.01 -7.82 5.96
CA ASN A 66 3.75 -6.74 6.61
C ASN A 66 4.15 -5.64 5.65
N VAL A 67 4.31 -4.43 6.19
CA VAL A 67 4.74 -3.25 5.45
C VAL A 67 5.85 -2.53 6.21
N LEU A 68 6.98 -2.31 5.56
CA LEU A 68 8.12 -1.56 6.10
C LEU A 68 8.20 -0.19 5.42
N LEU A 69 8.12 0.88 6.22
CA LEU A 69 8.17 2.25 5.71
C LEU A 69 9.59 2.84 5.83
N THR A 70 10.16 3.23 4.69
CA THR A 70 11.48 3.88 4.64
C THR A 70 11.36 5.40 4.57
N GLU A 71 10.48 5.94 3.73
CA GLU A 71 10.30 7.39 3.54
C GLU A 71 8.82 7.74 3.33
N GLY A 72 8.36 8.85 3.89
CA GLY A 72 7.01 9.37 3.68
C GLY A 72 6.04 8.95 4.77
N SER A 73 4.82 8.58 4.39
CA SER A 73 3.77 8.15 5.33
C SER A 73 2.87 7.11 4.69
N ILE A 74 2.38 6.18 5.50
CA ILE A 74 1.42 5.15 5.10
C ILE A 74 0.19 5.28 5.98
N ARG A 75 -0.99 5.31 5.34
CA ARG A 75 -2.25 4.92 5.99
C ARG A 75 -2.51 3.46 5.65
N LEU A 76 -2.58 2.63 6.69
CA LEU A 76 -2.80 1.20 6.59
C LEU A 76 -4.21 0.86 7.07
N THR A 77 -5.00 0.18 6.25
CA THR A 77 -6.36 -0.24 6.59
C THR A 77 -6.48 -1.75 6.53
N HIS A 78 -6.97 -2.37 7.61
CA HIS A 78 -7.29 -3.81 7.59
C HIS A 78 -8.59 -4.05 6.81
N ASN A 79 -8.53 -4.80 5.71
CA ASN A 79 -9.67 -4.98 4.79
C ASN A 79 -10.92 -5.56 5.48
N ARG A 80 -10.74 -6.54 6.39
CA ARG A 80 -11.84 -7.14 7.16
C ARG A 80 -12.44 -6.25 8.25
N TYR A 81 -11.61 -5.53 9.00
CA TYR A 81 -12.06 -4.83 10.22
C TYR A 81 -12.22 -3.32 10.05
N GLY A 82 -11.71 -2.76 8.95
CA GLY A 82 -11.71 -1.31 8.69
C GLY A 82 -10.81 -0.51 9.63
N THR A 83 -10.10 -1.15 10.57
CA THR A 83 -9.17 -0.49 11.48
C THR A 83 -8.05 0.16 10.70
N GLN A 84 -7.76 1.42 11.04
CA GLN A 84 -6.73 2.22 10.39
C GLN A 84 -5.58 2.51 11.33
N VAL A 85 -4.36 2.41 10.82
CA VAL A 85 -3.13 2.77 11.53
C VAL A 85 -2.24 3.58 10.60
N PHE A 86 -1.54 4.57 11.17
CA PHE A 86 -0.51 5.32 10.45
C PHE A 86 0.87 4.78 10.80
N ILE A 87 1.64 4.41 9.79
CA ILE A 87 3.02 3.94 9.96
C ILE A 87 3.96 5.13 9.74
N LYS A 88 4.97 5.27 10.61
CA LYS A 88 6.04 6.27 10.50
C LYS A 88 7.32 5.66 9.91
N PRO A 89 8.20 6.47 9.30
CA PRO A 89 9.50 5.99 8.83
C PRO A 89 10.28 5.20 9.89
N GLY A 90 10.86 4.08 9.47
CA GLY A 90 11.57 3.15 10.36
C GLY A 90 10.68 2.16 11.11
N GLN A 91 9.35 2.20 10.92
CA GLN A 91 8.42 1.26 11.52
C GLN A 91 7.97 0.19 10.52
N THR A 92 7.68 -0.99 11.06
CA THR A 92 7.03 -2.09 10.34
C THR A 92 5.63 -2.30 10.91
N GLY A 93 4.62 -2.33 10.04
CA GLY A 93 3.26 -2.78 10.39
C GLY A 93 3.09 -4.26 10.05
N PHE A 94 2.45 -5.02 10.94
CA PHE A 94 2.12 -6.43 10.75
C PHE A 94 0.61 -6.62 10.90
N LEU A 95 -0.02 -7.28 9.93
CA LEU A 95 -1.44 -7.64 9.95
C LEU A 95 -1.60 -9.15 9.79
N GLY A 96 -2.32 -9.78 10.72
CA GLY A 96 -2.58 -11.23 10.71
C GLY A 96 -3.99 -11.58 10.25
N LYS A 97 -4.12 -12.74 9.58
CA LYS A 97 -5.37 -13.51 9.48
C LYS A 97 -5.63 -14.07 10.88
N ARG A 98 -6.59 -13.51 11.62
CA ARG A 98 -7.07 -14.09 12.88
C ARG A 98 -7.41 -15.56 12.74
#